data_AF-A0ABD0RT02-F1
#
_entry.id   AF-A0ABD0RT02-F1
#
_cell.length_a   1.000
_cell.length_b   1.000
_cell.length_c   1.000
_cell.angle_alpha   90.00
_cell.angle_beta   90.00
_cell.angle_gamma   90.00
#
_symmetry.space_group_name_H-M   'P 1'
#
loop_
_entity.id
_entity.type
_entity.pdbx_description
1 polymer ?
#
loop_
_entity_poly.entity_id
_entity_poly.type
_entity_poly.pdbx_seq_one_letter_code
_entity_poly.pdbx_strand_id
1 'polypeptide(L)'
;MIMRTVKNQPRTTREDLVNDLKAAGTIVTKKTIGNTLCRKGLKFCVRKVHLLKKAHVHAHLKFANEHLNNSENWVKVLCLDETKIK
;
A
#
# COMPACT_ATOMS: atom_id res chain seq x y z
N MET A 1 -0.42 -6.66 22.14
CA MET A 1 -1.64 -6.72 21.31
C MET A 1 -1.48 -5.93 20.01
N ILE A 2 -1.19 -4.61 20.09
CA ILE A 2 -1.06 -3.67 18.95
C ILE A 2 -0.24 -4.18 17.75
N MET A 3 0.96 -4.74 17.98
CA MET A 3 1.81 -5.20 16.87
C MET A 3 1.23 -6.38 16.09
N ARG A 4 0.48 -7.27 16.75
CA ARG A 4 -0.18 -8.40 16.08
C ARG A 4 -1.34 -7.90 15.22
N THR A 5 -2.13 -6.98 15.75
CA THR A 5 -3.25 -6.35 15.01
C THR A 5 -2.76 -5.61 13.76
N VAL A 6 -1.72 -4.78 13.89
CA VAL A 6 -1.18 -4.00 12.76
C VAL A 6 -0.54 -4.90 11.68
N LYS A 7 0.05 -6.04 12.05
CA LYS A 7 0.59 -7.00 11.08
C LYS A 7 -0.51 -7.77 10.33
N ASN A 8 -1.54 -8.20 11.05
CA ASN A 8 -2.64 -8.97 10.46
C ASN A 8 -3.55 -8.08 9.59
N GLN A 9 -3.72 -6.82 9.99
CA GLN A 9 -4.55 -5.84 9.30
C GLN A 9 -3.75 -4.56 9.06
N PRO A 10 -2.96 -4.47 7.97
CA PRO A 10 -2.14 -3.30 7.68
C PRO A 10 -2.97 -2.04 7.35
N ARG A 11 -4.29 -2.18 7.15
CA ARG A 11 -5.22 -1.07 6.92
C ARG A 11 -5.76 -0.44 8.19
N THR A 12 -5.53 -1.03 9.36
CA THR A 12 -5.98 -0.46 10.64
C THR A 12 -5.37 0.93 10.83
N THR A 13 -6.18 1.91 11.17
CA THR A 13 -5.74 3.29 11.33
C THR A 13 -5.22 3.53 12.75
N ARG A 14 -4.46 4.61 12.98
CA ARG A 14 -4.11 5.01 14.37
C ARG A 14 -5.35 5.27 15.22
N GLU A 15 -6.41 5.79 14.61
CA GLU A 15 -7.70 6.04 15.24
C GLU A 15 -8.32 4.75 15.79
N ASP A 16 -8.38 3.71 14.94
CA ASP A 16 -8.92 2.40 15.29
C ASP A 16 -8.16 1.79 16.48
N LEU A 17 -6.82 1.90 16.46
CA LEU A 17 -6.00 1.42 17.57
C LEU A 17 -6.24 2.18 18.87
N VAL A 18 -6.50 3.49 18.81
CA VAL A 18 -6.87 4.27 20.00
C VAL A 18 -8.20 3.79 20.55
N ASN A 19 -9.19 3.53 19.67
CA ASN A 19 -10.50 3.06 20.07
C ASN A 19 -10.43 1.65 20.71
N ASP A 20 -9.66 0.74 20.11
CA ASP A 20 -9.45 -0.61 20.64
C ASP A 20 -8.82 -0.60 22.04
N LEU A 21 -7.80 0.25 22.22
CA LEU A 21 -7.12 0.40 23.52
C LEU A 21 -8.03 1.04 24.56
N LYS A 22 -8.85 2.01 24.15
CA LYS A 22 -9.84 2.64 25.02
C LYS A 22 -10.90 1.64 25.47
N ALA A 23 -11.35 0.75 24.58
CA ALA A 23 -12.26 -0.35 24.91
C ALA A 23 -11.63 -1.36 25.90
N ALA A 24 -10.32 -1.59 25.81
CA ALA A 24 -9.56 -2.38 26.78
C ALA A 24 -9.24 -1.63 28.09
N GLY A 25 -9.78 -0.43 28.31
CA GLY A 25 -9.57 0.38 29.52
C GLY A 25 -8.25 1.16 29.55
N THR A 26 -7.49 1.19 28.46
CA THR A 26 -6.21 1.91 28.37
C THR A 26 -6.35 3.19 27.56
N ILE A 27 -6.14 4.34 28.18
CA ILE A 27 -6.17 5.64 27.48
C ILE A 27 -4.78 5.93 26.91
N VAL A 28 -4.65 5.84 25.58
CA VAL A 28 -3.38 6.10 24.88
C VAL A 28 -3.58 7.21 23.85
N THR A 29 -2.64 8.15 23.79
CA THR A 29 -2.68 9.20 22.77
C THR A 29 -2.22 8.67 21.40
N LYS A 30 -2.72 9.25 20.32
CA LYS A 30 -2.29 8.93 18.94
C LYS A 30 -0.78 9.04 18.74
N LYS A 31 -0.14 10.00 19.42
CA LYS A 31 1.31 10.23 19.36
C LYS A 31 2.08 9.09 20.01
N THR A 32 1.61 8.58 21.15
CA THR A 32 2.21 7.41 21.81
C THR A 32 2.17 6.18 20.90
N ILE A 33 1.05 5.92 20.24
CA ILE A 33 0.92 4.81 19.27
C ILE A 33 1.86 5.02 18.08
N GLY A 34 1.89 6.22 17.51
CA GLY A 34 2.79 6.56 16.40
C GLY A 34 4.27 6.37 16.74
N ASN A 35 4.70 6.85 17.90
CA ASN A 35 6.08 6.70 18.39
C ASN A 35 6.43 5.22 18.63
N THR A 36 5.50 4.45 19.19
CA THR A 36 5.68 3.02 19.47
C THR A 36 5.86 2.22 18.18
N LEU A 37 5.04 2.51 17.17
CA LEU A 37 5.13 1.84 15.87
C LEU A 37 6.40 2.24 15.10
N CYS A 38 6.78 3.52 15.15
CA CYS A 38 8.01 4.01 14.52
C CYS A 38 9.26 3.35 15.13
N ARG A 39 9.34 3.24 16.46
CA ARG A 39 10.42 2.50 17.16
C ARG A 39 10.51 1.02 16.76
N LYS A 40 9.41 0.45 16.24
CA LYS A 40 9.33 -0.93 15.77
C LYS A 40 9.46 -1.05 14.24
N GLY A 41 9.77 0.04 13.54
CA GLY A 41 9.91 0.06 12.07
C GLY A 41 8.59 -0.04 11.30
N LEU A 42 7.44 0.08 11.98
CA LEU A 42 6.13 0.01 11.33
C LEU A 42 5.68 1.43 10.95
N LYS A 43 5.54 1.66 9.64
CA LYS A 43 5.05 2.93 9.10
C LYS A 43 3.65 2.74 8.51
N PHE A 44 2.69 3.55 8.97
CA PHE A 44 1.42 3.70 8.27
C PHE A 44 1.67 4.47 6.98
N CYS A 45 1.53 3.80 5.85
CA CYS A 45 1.58 4.43 4.53
C CYS A 45 0.37 3.95 3.73
N VAL A 46 -0.61 4.84 3.56
CA VAL A 46 -1.75 4.57 2.69
C VAL A 46 -1.29 4.82 1.27
N ARG A 47 -0.87 3.77 0.56
CA ARG A 47 -0.55 3.88 -0.87
C ARG A 47 -1.86 4.10 -1.63
N LYS A 48 -1.96 5.23 -2.34
CA LYS A 48 -3.04 5.46 -3.31
C LYS A 48 -2.75 4.61 -4.54
N VAL A 49 -3.39 3.45 -4.63
CA VAL A 49 -3.31 2.57 -5.80
C VAL A 49 -4.69 2.56 -6.44
N HIS A 50 -4.74 2.71 -7.77
CA HIS A 50 -5.99 2.52 -8.50
C HIS A 50 -6.49 1.10 -8.25
N LEU A 51 -7.76 0.97 -7.88
CA LEU A 51 -8.39 -0.33 -7.67
C LEU A 51 -8.56 -1.01 -9.04
N LEU A 52 -7.55 -1.79 -9.43
CA LEU A 52 -7.61 -2.59 -10.65
C LEU A 52 -8.64 -3.71 -10.47
N LYS A 53 -9.56 -3.82 -11.43
CA LYS A 53 -10.43 -5.00 -11.57
C LYS A 53 -9.57 -6.23 -11.87
N LYS A 54 -10.08 -7.43 -11.53
CA LYS A 54 -9.39 -8.71 -11.79
C LYS A 54 -8.96 -8.89 -13.25
N ALA A 55 -9.77 -8.43 -14.19
CA ALA A 55 -9.45 -8.48 -15.62
C ALA A 55 -8.18 -7.68 -15.97
N HIS A 56 -8.02 -6.47 -15.42
CA HIS A 56 -6.82 -5.66 -15.65
C HIS A 56 -5.57 -6.32 -15.07
N VAL A 57 -5.69 -6.91 -13.87
CA VAL A 57 -4.56 -7.64 -13.25
C VAL A 57 -4.12 -8.80 -14.14
N HIS A 58 -5.07 -9.58 -14.67
CA HIS A 58 -4.74 -10.70 -15.56
C HIS A 58 -4.13 -10.23 -16.88
N ALA A 59 -4.67 -9.19 -17.50
CA ALA A 59 -4.14 -8.62 -18.73
C ALA A 59 -2.71 -8.08 -18.55
N HIS A 60 -2.47 -7.32 -17.47
CA HIS A 60 -1.13 -6.79 -17.16
C HIS A 60 -0.13 -7.91 -16.88
N LEU A 61 -0.54 -8.97 -16.16
CA LEU A 61 0.32 -10.11 -15.87
C LEU A 61 0.68 -10.88 -17.15
N LYS A 62 -0.30 -11.12 -18.03
CA LYS A 62 -0.07 -11.75 -19.34
C LYS A 62 0.92 -10.94 -20.18
N PHE A 63 0.67 -9.63 -20.31
CA PHE A 63 1.55 -8.73 -21.05
C PHE A 63 2.99 -8.73 -20.50
N ALA A 64 3.14 -8.65 -19.17
CA ALA A 64 4.45 -8.67 -18.53
C ALA A 64 5.21 -9.98 -18.80
N ASN A 65 4.54 -11.12 -18.71
CA ASN A 65 5.17 -12.42 -18.96
C ASN A 65 5.60 -12.58 -20.42
N GLU A 66 4.78 -12.14 -21.38
CA GLU A 66 5.11 -12.19 -22.81
C GLU A 66 6.31 -11.32 -23.18
N HIS A 67 6.54 -10.21 -22.45
CA HIS A 67 7.58 -9.24 -22.74
C HIS A 67 8.80 -9.30 -21.80
N LEU A 68 8.81 -10.22 -20.83
CA LEU A 68 9.90 -10.34 -19.83
C LEU A 68 11.27 -10.64 -20.45
N ASN A 69 11.30 -11.42 -21.54
CA ASN A 69 12.52 -11.88 -22.20
C ASN A 69 12.85 -11.15 -23.52
N ASN A 70 11.95 -10.30 -24.01
CA ASN A 70 12.14 -9.55 -25.26
C ASN A 70 12.97 -8.29 -25.01
N SER A 71 14.25 -8.43 -24.66
CA SER A 71 15.11 -7.27 -24.36
C SER A 71 15.46 -6.43 -25.61
N GLU A 72 15.45 -7.04 -26.79
CA GLU A 72 15.98 -6.45 -28.04
C GLU A 72 14.99 -5.50 -28.75
N ASN A 73 13.69 -5.60 -28.44
CA ASN A 73 12.65 -4.87 -29.16
C ASN A 73 12.32 -3.48 -28.60
N TRP A 74 12.78 -3.13 -27.40
CA TRP A 74 12.41 -1.84 -26.75
C TRP A 74 13.05 -0.63 -27.41
N VAL A 75 14.18 -0.79 -28.11
CA VAL A 75 14.87 0.31 -28.82
C VAL A 75 14.02 0.88 -29.96
N LYS A 76 13.11 0.08 -30.52
CA LYS A 76 12.21 0.49 -31.61
C LYS A 76 10.86 1.02 -31.11
N VAL A 77 10.58 0.95 -29.81
CA VAL A 77 9.29 1.36 -29.24
C VAL A 77 9.35 2.83 -28.84
N LEU A 78 8.64 3.67 -29.57
CA LEU A 78 8.38 5.05 -29.17
C LEU A 78 7.17 5.06 -28.22
N CYS A 79 7.39 5.44 -26.95
CA CYS A 79 6.30 5.67 -26.00
C CYS A 79 5.82 7.12 -26.10
N LEU A 80 4.59 7.31 -26.58
CA LEU A 80 3.88 8.58 -26.49
C LEU A 80 2.76 8.45 -25.47
N ASP A 81 2.73 9.35 -24.49
CA ASP A 81 1.65 9.46 -23.52
C ASP A 81 1.00 10.84 -23.64
N GLU A 82 -0.32 10.86 -23.74
CA GLU A 82 -1.09 12.10 -23.84
C GLU A 82 -1.46 12.58 -22.45
N THR A 83 -0.75 13.59 -21.96
CA THR A 83 -1.16 14.29 -20.73
C THR A 83 -1.97 15.52 -21.11
N LYS A 84 -3.09 15.74 -20.41
CA LYS A 84 -3.88 16.96 -20.59
C LYS A 84 -3.04 18.16 -20.14
N ILE A 85 -2.77 19.09 -21.04
CA ILE A 85 -2.20 20.40 -20.72
C ILE A 85 -3.31 21.21 -20.04
N LYS A 86 -2.98 21.80 -18.88
CA LYS A 86 -3.92 22.52 -18.03
C LYS A 86 -3.95 24.00 -18.36
#